data_AF-A0A1J0VWM8-F1
#
_entry.id   AF-A0A1J0VWM8-F1
#
_cell.length_a   1.000
_cell.length_b   1.000
_cell.length_c   1.000
_cell.angle_alpha   90.00
_cell.angle_beta   90.00
_cell.angle_gamma   90.00
#
_symmetry.space_group_name_H-M   'P 1'
#
loop_
_entity.id
_entity.type
_entity.pdbx_description
1 polymer ?
#
loop_
_entity_poly.entity_id
_entity_poly.type
_entity_poly.pdbx_seq_one_letter_code
_entity_poly.pdbx_strand_id
1 'polypeptide(L)'
;MTAASVALLQPDPRDAGIRRYFGLGTLAMLSGHPYQQVREWRWSERVWVPSPDIEVGRWSGWSLACIRAWSPDGAPYLRPPLVSFADTAEMTRRHRVTREAPWRCIYDGTIAAPVVWVDDRPGWLR
;
A
#
# COMPACT_ATOMS: atom_id res chain seq x y z
N MET A 1 -6.46 22.82 -29.75
CA MET A 1 -6.82 22.23 -28.45
C MET A 1 -6.25 20.81 -28.43
N THR A 2 -5.19 20.58 -27.66
CA THR A 2 -4.46 19.29 -27.61
C THR A 2 -5.12 18.37 -26.59
N ALA A 3 -5.84 17.36 -27.07
CA ALA A 3 -6.30 16.25 -26.27
C ALA A 3 -5.14 15.25 -26.10
N ALA A 4 -4.32 15.44 -25.07
CA ALA A 4 -3.43 14.38 -24.59
C ALA A 4 -4.28 13.41 -23.75
N SER A 5 -4.93 12.47 -24.44
CA SER A 5 -5.44 11.27 -23.79
C SER A 5 -4.24 10.55 -23.18
N VAL A 6 -4.05 10.71 -21.87
CA VAL A 6 -3.17 9.84 -21.09
C VAL A 6 -3.68 8.43 -21.34
N ALA A 7 -2.96 7.66 -22.15
CA ALA A 7 -3.19 6.25 -22.28
C ALA A 7 -3.01 5.69 -20.86
N LEU A 8 -4.12 5.43 -20.18
CA LEU A 8 -4.13 4.66 -18.95
C LEU A 8 -3.54 3.31 -19.36
N LEU A 9 -2.25 3.11 -19.07
CA LEU A 9 -1.59 1.83 -19.22
C LEU A 9 -2.52 0.79 -18.62
N GLN A 10 -2.98 -0.16 -19.45
CA GLN A 10 -3.78 -1.24 -18.92
C GLN A 10 -2.96 -1.92 -17.82
N PRO A 11 -3.56 -2.19 -16.65
CA PRO A 11 -2.85 -2.88 -15.59
C PRO A 11 -2.30 -4.18 -16.16
N ASP A 12 -1.07 -4.48 -15.80
CA ASP A 12 -0.43 -5.69 -16.27
C ASP A 12 -1.32 -6.89 -15.91
N PRO A 13 -1.59 -7.85 -16.82
CA PRO A 13 -2.34 -9.06 -16.47
C PRO A 13 -1.80 -9.77 -15.22
N ARG A 14 -0.51 -9.59 -14.90
CA ARG A 14 0.14 -10.08 -13.68
C ARG A 14 -0.37 -9.42 -12.38
N ASP A 15 -0.98 -8.25 -12.48
CA ASP A 15 -1.61 -7.55 -11.37
C ASP A 15 -3.04 -8.03 -11.10
N ALA A 16 -3.57 -8.94 -11.92
CA ALA A 16 -4.90 -9.50 -11.74
C ALA A 16 -5.00 -10.20 -10.37
N GLY A 17 -5.93 -9.72 -9.53
CA GLY A 17 -6.15 -10.25 -8.18
C GLY A 17 -5.24 -9.66 -7.09
N ILE A 18 -4.28 -8.79 -7.43
CA ILE A 18 -3.48 -8.07 -6.44
C ILE A 18 -4.35 -7.04 -5.72
N ARG A 19 -4.38 -7.10 -4.39
CA ARG A 19 -5.10 -6.12 -3.58
C ARG A 19 -4.27 -4.85 -3.42
N ARG A 20 -4.82 -3.70 -3.81
CA ARG A 20 -4.15 -2.40 -3.70
C ARG A 20 -4.56 -1.67 -2.44
N TYR A 21 -3.54 -1.18 -1.75
CA TYR A 21 -3.63 -0.32 -0.59
C TYR A 21 -2.89 0.98 -0.88
N PHE A 22 -3.22 2.00 -0.11
CA PHE A 22 -2.79 3.37 -0.33
C PHE A 22 -1.90 3.79 0.83
N GLY A 23 -0.78 4.44 0.57
CA GLY A 23 0.06 4.98 1.63
C GLY A 23 -0.49 6.28 2.20
N LEU A 24 0.27 6.84 3.16
CA LEU A 24 -0.14 8.01 3.92
C LEU A 24 -0.36 9.25 3.03
N GLY A 25 0.42 9.40 1.96
CA GLY A 25 0.27 10.48 0.98
C GLY A 25 -1.09 10.45 0.30
N THR A 26 -1.47 9.27 -0.20
CA THR A 26 -2.77 9.07 -0.86
C THR A 26 -3.93 9.17 0.13
N LEU A 27 -3.76 8.69 1.37
CA LEU A 27 -4.74 8.91 2.44
C LEU A 27 -4.99 10.41 2.66
N ALA A 28 -3.93 11.21 2.80
CA ALA A 28 -4.05 12.64 3.00
C ALA A 28 -4.77 13.32 1.81
N MET A 29 -4.36 12.99 0.58
CA MET A 29 -4.98 13.50 -0.64
C MET A 29 -6.47 13.17 -0.72
N LEU A 30 -6.84 11.89 -0.54
CA LEU A 30 -8.23 11.44 -0.69
C LEU A 30 -9.14 11.86 0.45
N SER A 31 -8.59 12.15 1.63
CA SER A 31 -9.35 12.70 2.76
C SER A 31 -9.45 14.23 2.73
N GLY A 32 -8.79 14.90 1.78
CA GLY A 32 -8.84 16.35 1.64
C GLY A 32 -7.97 17.12 2.64
N HIS A 33 -6.99 16.46 3.26
CA HIS A 33 -6.11 17.07 4.26
C HIS A 33 -4.64 17.15 3.79
N PRO A 34 -3.89 18.19 4.18
CA PRO A 34 -2.45 18.24 3.92
C PRO A 34 -1.70 17.06 4.54
N TYR A 35 -0.72 16.52 3.80
CA TYR A 35 0.11 15.40 4.28
C TYR A 35 0.74 15.64 5.65
N GLN A 36 1.29 16.84 5.88
CA GLN A 36 1.94 17.17 7.15
C GLN A 36 0.95 17.11 8.32
N GLN A 37 -0.26 17.65 8.12
CA GLN A 37 -1.31 17.64 9.12
C GLN A 37 -1.72 16.21 9.50
N VAL A 38 -1.98 15.36 8.49
CA VAL A 38 -2.33 13.95 8.74
C VAL A 38 -1.18 13.19 9.41
N ARG A 39 0.07 13.49 9.01
CA ARG A 39 1.26 12.90 9.62
C ARG A 39 1.39 13.26 11.10
N GLU A 40 1.09 14.50 11.46
CA GLU A 40 1.09 14.96 12.86
C GLU A 40 -0.05 14.32 13.66
N TRP A 41 -1.25 14.25 13.09
CA TRP A 41 -2.40 13.62 13.73
C TRP A 41 -2.18 12.14 14.05
N ARG A 42 -1.44 11.39 13.21
CA ARG A 42 -1.08 9.99 13.51
C ARG A 42 -0.35 9.79 14.84
N TRP A 43 0.32 10.82 15.35
CA TRP A 43 1.06 10.79 16.60
C TRP A 43 0.42 11.65 17.68
N SER A 44 -0.78 12.18 17.42
CA SER A 44 -1.53 13.02 18.34
C SER A 44 -2.63 12.24 19.04
N GLU A 45 -2.93 12.61 20.27
CA GLU A 45 -4.11 12.11 20.99
C GLU A 45 -5.39 12.90 20.63
N ARG A 46 -5.26 14.01 19.89
CA ARG A 46 -6.39 14.92 19.62
C ARG A 46 -7.25 14.52 18.43
N VAL A 47 -6.63 13.96 17.39
CA VAL A 47 -7.32 13.51 16.19
C VAL A 47 -6.92 12.08 15.95
N TRP A 48 -7.91 11.19 15.97
CA TRP A 48 -7.66 9.79 15.72
C TRP A 48 -7.48 9.54 14.22
N VAL A 49 -6.30 9.07 13.83
CA VAL A 49 -6.05 8.54 12.49
C VAL A 49 -6.02 7.02 12.58
N PRO A 50 -6.73 6.28 11.72
CA PRO A 50 -6.70 4.82 11.74
C PRO A 50 -5.27 4.31 11.58
N SER A 51 -4.92 3.27 12.35
CA SER A 51 -3.76 2.43 12.05
C SER A 51 -3.81 1.95 10.59
N PRO A 52 -2.72 1.53 9.96
CA PRO A 52 -2.77 0.98 8.60
C PRO A 52 -3.39 -0.42 8.56
N ASP A 53 -4.11 -0.77 7.48
CA ASP A 53 -4.69 -2.12 7.30
C ASP A 53 -3.59 -3.18 7.12
N ILE A 54 -2.53 -2.80 6.41
CA ILE A 54 -1.38 -3.67 6.15
C ILE A 54 -0.07 -2.89 6.27
N GLU A 55 1.02 -3.62 6.42
CA GLU A 55 2.38 -3.08 6.24
C GLU A 55 3.17 -3.95 5.28
N VAL A 56 3.88 -3.34 4.34
CA VAL A 56 4.85 -4.00 3.45
C VAL A 56 6.24 -3.52 3.85
N GLY A 57 6.98 -4.33 4.61
CA GLY A 57 8.19 -3.87 5.27
C GLY A 57 7.91 -2.64 6.15
N ARG A 58 8.45 -1.48 5.77
CA ARG A 58 8.21 -0.19 6.46
C ARG A 58 7.03 0.63 5.91
N TRP A 59 6.37 0.16 4.87
CA TRP A 59 5.35 0.93 4.15
C TRP A 59 3.96 0.59 4.67
N SER A 60 3.33 1.56 5.33
CA SER A 60 1.95 1.46 5.82
C SER A 60 0.93 1.60 4.68
N GLY A 61 -0.07 0.71 4.63
CA GLY A 61 -1.12 0.70 3.63
C GLY A 61 -2.52 0.74 4.23
N TRP A 62 -3.38 1.62 3.72
CA TRP A 62 -4.79 1.74 4.05
C TRP A 62 -5.67 1.33 2.85
N SER A 63 -6.77 0.67 3.13
CA SER A 63 -7.80 0.33 2.15
C SER A 63 -8.61 1.57 1.77
N LEU A 64 -9.14 1.58 0.54
CA LEU A 64 -10.00 2.68 0.11
C LEU A 64 -11.24 2.82 1.00
N ALA A 65 -11.80 1.71 1.48
CA ALA A 65 -12.92 1.70 2.40
C ALA A 65 -12.58 2.41 3.71
N CYS A 66 -11.41 2.14 4.29
CA CYS A 66 -10.93 2.83 5.49
C CYS A 66 -10.78 4.34 5.25
N ILE A 67 -10.19 4.73 4.11
CA ILE A 67 -9.98 6.15 3.79
C ILE A 67 -11.32 6.88 3.63
N ARG A 68 -12.30 6.25 2.98
CA ARG A 68 -13.64 6.84 2.75
C ARG A 68 -14.49 6.91 4.02
N ALA A 69 -14.31 5.97 4.94
CA ALA A 69 -15.07 5.92 6.19
C ALA A 69 -14.48 6.82 7.29
N TRP A 70 -13.20 7.15 7.20
CA TRP A 70 -12.53 7.98 8.18
C TRP A 70 -12.87 9.47 8.03
N SER A 71 -13.05 10.14 9.16
CA SER A 71 -13.13 11.59 9.30
C SER A 71 -12.45 11.99 10.60
N PRO A 72 -11.74 13.13 10.66
CA PRO A 72 -11.11 13.60 11.89
C PRO A 72 -12.10 13.83 13.05
N ASP A 73 -13.34 14.22 12.72
CA ASP A 73 -14.43 14.44 13.69
C ASP A 73 -15.36 13.22 13.80
N GLY A 74 -15.03 12.13 13.09
CA GLY A 74 -15.83 10.91 13.02
C GLY A 74 -15.64 10.00 14.22
N ALA A 75 -16.55 9.04 14.37
CA ALA A 75 -16.38 7.95 15.31
C ALA A 75 -15.15 7.09 14.94
N PRO A 76 -14.44 6.49 15.92
CA PRO A 76 -13.35 5.58 15.63
C PRO A 76 -13.81 4.43 14.74
N TYR A 77 -13.11 4.24 13.62
CA TYR A 77 -13.40 3.16 12.69
C TYR A 77 -12.79 1.86 13.24
N LEU A 78 -13.63 0.90 13.67
CA LEU A 78 -13.19 -0.42 14.14
C LEU A 78 -12.66 -1.24 12.96
N ARG A 79 -11.45 -1.77 13.09
CA ARG A 79 -10.77 -2.45 11.98
C ARG A 79 -10.23 -3.81 12.38
N PRO A 80 -10.05 -4.70 11.38
CA PRO A 80 -9.27 -5.91 11.58
C PRO A 80 -7.84 -5.60 12.05
N PRO A 81 -7.17 -6.58 12.70
CA PRO A 81 -5.77 -6.47 13.05
C PRO A 81 -4.88 -6.16 11.83
N LEU A 82 -3.83 -5.38 12.06
CA LEU A 82 -2.80 -5.09 11.06
C LEU A 82 -2.16 -6.39 10.55
N VAL A 83 -2.01 -6.51 9.23
CA VAL A 83 -1.32 -7.65 8.59
C VAL A 83 0.02 -7.20 8.01
N SER A 84 1.10 -7.88 8.37
CA SER A 84 2.45 -7.58 7.88
C SER A 84 2.84 -8.48 6.69
N PHE A 85 3.45 -7.86 5.69
CA PHE A 85 3.94 -8.47 4.46
C PHE A 85 5.45 -8.18 4.30
N ALA A 86 6.17 -9.11 3.69
CA ALA A 86 7.55 -8.89 3.31
C ALA A 86 7.64 -7.90 2.13
N ASP A 87 8.64 -7.03 2.17
CA ASP A 87 8.98 -6.15 1.03
C ASP A 87 9.98 -6.83 0.08
N THR A 88 10.28 -6.16 -1.04
CA THR A 88 11.25 -6.68 -2.02
C THR A 88 12.63 -6.93 -1.39
N ALA A 89 13.08 -6.10 -0.45
CA ALA A 89 14.38 -6.27 0.18
C ALA A 89 14.39 -7.50 1.11
N GLU A 90 13.33 -7.73 1.87
CA GLU A 90 13.14 -8.96 2.64
C GLU A 90 13.12 -10.20 1.74
N MET A 91 12.41 -10.15 0.60
CA MET A 91 12.36 -11.27 -0.34
C MET A 91 13.71 -11.57 -0.97
N THR A 92 14.47 -10.54 -1.38
CA THR A 92 15.82 -10.72 -1.93
C THR A 92 16.75 -11.43 -0.93
N ARG A 93 16.68 -11.03 0.35
CA ARG A 93 17.44 -11.68 1.43
C ARG A 93 16.98 -13.11 1.69
N ARG A 94 15.67 -13.33 1.79
CA ARG A 94 15.06 -14.65 2.05
C ARG A 94 15.46 -15.67 0.98
N HIS A 95 15.46 -15.26 -0.28
CA HIS A 95 15.78 -16.13 -1.42
C HIS A 95 17.23 -16.04 -1.89
N ARG A 96 18.07 -15.22 -1.24
CA ARG A 96 19.50 -15.01 -1.59
C ARG A 96 19.70 -14.61 -3.06
N VAL A 97 18.84 -13.72 -3.56
CA VAL A 97 18.89 -13.21 -4.94
C VAL A 97 19.22 -11.72 -4.96
N THR A 98 19.71 -11.22 -6.10
CA THR A 98 19.96 -9.78 -6.30
C THR A 98 18.65 -9.01 -6.36
N ARG A 99 18.68 -7.68 -6.25
CA ARG A 99 17.47 -6.84 -6.15
C ARG A 99 16.51 -6.93 -7.34
N GLU A 100 17.04 -7.20 -8.53
CA GLU A 100 16.28 -7.29 -9.78
C GLU A 100 15.75 -8.70 -10.05
N ALA A 101 16.39 -9.70 -9.43
CA ALA A 101 16.07 -11.10 -9.64
C ALA A 101 14.72 -11.59 -9.06
N PRO A 102 14.05 -10.97 -8.06
CA PRO A 102 12.79 -11.50 -7.56
C PRO A 102 11.72 -11.59 -8.65
N TRP A 103 11.67 -10.63 -9.57
CA TRP A 103 10.72 -10.65 -10.68
C TRP A 103 11.00 -11.78 -11.67
N ARG A 104 12.27 -12.10 -11.91
CA ARG A 104 12.65 -13.26 -12.73
C ARG A 104 12.28 -14.57 -12.05
N CYS A 105 12.55 -14.67 -10.75
CA CYS A 105 12.18 -15.83 -9.94
C CYS A 105 10.66 -16.00 -9.79
N ILE A 106 9.88 -14.92 -9.91
CA ILE A 106 8.43 -15.04 -10.02
C ILE A 106 8.05 -15.63 -11.38
N TYR A 107 8.69 -15.17 -12.45
CA TYR A 107 8.41 -15.64 -13.80
C TYR A 107 8.72 -17.13 -13.99
N ASP A 108 9.80 -17.64 -13.40
CA ASP A 108 10.16 -19.06 -13.45
C ASP A 108 9.46 -19.93 -12.38
N GLY A 109 8.64 -19.31 -11.51
CA GLY A 109 7.87 -19.98 -10.47
C GLY A 109 8.64 -20.30 -9.18
N THR A 110 9.90 -19.90 -9.05
CA THR A 110 10.72 -20.09 -7.84
C THR A 110 10.21 -19.29 -6.64
N ILE A 111 9.65 -18.10 -6.88
CA ILE A 111 9.10 -17.21 -5.85
C ILE A 111 7.63 -16.95 -6.17
N ALA A 112 6.75 -17.03 -5.16
CA ALA A 112 5.34 -16.67 -5.34
C ALA A 112 5.20 -15.19 -5.70
N ALA A 113 4.21 -14.85 -6.53
CA ALA A 113 3.91 -13.46 -6.85
C ALA A 113 3.44 -12.68 -5.60
N PRO A 114 3.66 -11.35 -5.55
CA PRO A 114 3.08 -10.49 -4.53
C PRO A 114 1.55 -10.58 -4.53
N VAL A 115 0.94 -10.48 -3.35
CA VAL A 115 -0.53 -10.56 -3.19
C VAL A 115 -1.16 -9.21 -2.84
N VAL A 116 -0.34 -8.22 -2.46
CA VAL A 116 -0.77 -6.87 -2.13
C VAL A 116 0.22 -5.84 -2.65
N TRP A 117 -0.26 -4.64 -2.99
CA TRP A 117 0.57 -3.47 -3.29
C TRP A 117 0.24 -2.31 -2.35
N VAL A 118 1.25 -1.51 -1.97
CA VAL A 118 1.09 -0.22 -1.26
C VAL A 118 1.79 0.86 -2.08
N ASP A 119 1.06 1.81 -2.67
CA ASP A 119 1.63 2.85 -3.56
C ASP A 119 2.66 2.26 -4.56
N ASP A 120 2.24 1.25 -5.32
CA ASP A 120 3.05 0.49 -6.29
C ASP A 120 4.28 -0.24 -5.71
N ARG A 121 4.35 -0.41 -4.39
CA ARG A 121 5.31 -1.29 -3.72
C ARG A 121 4.71 -2.69 -3.53
N PRO A 122 5.32 -3.75 -4.10
CA PRO A 122 4.81 -5.12 -3.96
C PRO A 122 5.07 -5.69 -2.56
N GLY A 123 4.11 -6.47 -2.06
CA GLY A 123 4.17 -7.18 -0.78
C GLY A 123 3.81 -8.66 -0.87
N TRP A 124 4.60 -9.48 -0.17
CA TRP A 124 4.44 -10.94 -0.07
C TRP A 124 3.96 -11.33 1.33
N LEU A 125 3.13 -12.36 1.45
CA LEU A 125 2.75 -12.87 2.77
C LEU A 125 4.02 -13.28 3.52
N ARG A 126 4.16 -12.79 4.75
CA ARG A 126 5.37 -12.98 5.54
C ARG A 126 5.53 -14.43 5.97
#